data_AF-T2JCN5-F1
#
_entry.id   AF-T2JCN5-F1
#
_cell.length_a   1.000
_cell.length_b   1.000
_cell.length_c   1.000
_cell.angle_alpha   90.00
_cell.angle_beta   90.00
_cell.angle_gamma   90.00
#
_symmetry.space_group_name_H-M   'P 1'
#
loop_
_entity.id
_entity.type
_entity.pdbx_description
1 polymer ?
#
loop_
_entity_poly.entity_id
_entity_poly.type
_entity_poly.pdbx_seq_one_letter_code
_entity_poly.pdbx_strand_id
1 'polypeptide(L)' 'MFEVIATREFQKKVRSLSKKYRHIQTDLQPILEKLRLGEILGDRIPGIKFVVYKLRIKNNDV' A
#
# COMPACT_ATOMS: atom_id res chain seq x y z
N MET A 1 11.76 -6.27 12.62
CA MET A 1 11.31 -6.16 11.22
C MET A 1 10.07 -7.01 11.07
N PHE A 2 8.99 -6.46 10.55
CA PHE A 2 7.71 -7.13 10.35
C PHE A 2 7.63 -7.70 8.93
N GLU A 3 6.98 -8.85 8.79
CA GLU A 3 6.66 -9.42 7.49
C GLU A 3 5.46 -8.67 6.89
N VAL A 4 5.57 -8.27 5.63
CA VAL A 4 4.48 -7.61 4.90
C VAL A 4 3.92 -8.59 3.87
N ILE A 5 2.70 -9.06 4.12
CA ILE A 5 2.01 -10.03 3.27
C ILE A 5 0.96 -9.28 2.42
N ALA A 6 1.17 -9.27 1.11
CA ALA A 6 0.23 -8.69 0.17
C ALA A 6 -0.84 -9.72 -0.24
N THR A 7 -2.11 -9.36 -0.12
CA THR A 7 -3.22 -10.22 -0.58
C THR A 7 -3.20 -10.39 -2.11
N ARG A 8 -3.74 -11.51 -2.60
CA ARG A 8 -3.82 -11.79 -4.04
C ARG A 8 -4.57 -10.69 -4.80
N GLU A 9 -5.63 -10.14 -4.21
CA GLU A 9 -6.41 -9.05 -4.82
C GLU A 9 -5.62 -7.75 -4.90
N PHE A 10 -4.80 -7.43 -3.89
CA PHE A 10 -3.88 -6.30 -3.95
C PHE A 10 -2.89 -6.45 -5.11
N GLN A 11 -2.24 -7.62 -5.21
CA GLN A 11 -1.25 -7.89 -6.26
C GLN A 11 -1.86 -7.79 -7.67
N LYS A 12 -3.07 -8.32 -7.88
CA LYS A 12 -3.80 -8.21 -9.15
C LYS A 12 -4.08 -6.74 -9.53
N LYS A 13 -4.55 -5.94 -8.58
CA LYS A 13 -4.85 -4.52 -8.80
C LYS A 13 -3.59 -3.72 -9.15
N VAL A 14 -2.50 -3.91 -8.39
CA VAL A 14 -1.21 -3.27 -8.69
C VAL A 14 -0.73 -3.64 -10.10
N ARG A 15 -0.83 -4.92 -10.50
CA ARG A 15 -0.46 -5.37 -11.85
C ARG A 15 -1.31 -4.75 -12.96
N SER A 16 -2.59 -4.51 -12.71
CA SER A 16 -3.46 -3.83 -13.68
C SER A 16 -3.08 -2.35 -13.79
N LEU A 17 -2.88 -1.69 -12.65
CA LEU A 17 -2.50 -0.28 -12.56
C LEU A 17 -1.11 0.00 -13.12
N SER A 18 -0.17 -0.95 -13.01
CA SER A 18 1.20 -0.79 -13.54
C SER A 18 1.26 -0.59 -15.05
N LYS A 19 0.18 -0.90 -15.79
CA LYS A 19 0.07 -0.60 -17.22
C LYS A 19 -0.07 0.91 -17.47
N LYS A 20 -0.82 1.60 -16.61
CA LYS A 20 -1.12 3.03 -16.70
C LYS A 20 -0.12 3.88 -15.92
N TYR A 21 0.28 3.41 -14.74
CA TYR A 21 1.17 4.10 -13.82
C TYR A 21 2.46 3.29 -13.68
N ARG A 22 3.47 3.65 -14.47
CA ARG A 22 4.73 2.88 -14.58
C ARG A 22 5.55 2.95 -13.29
N HIS A 23 5.37 4.01 -12.49
CA HIS A 23 6.08 4.22 -11.23
C HIS A 23 5.34 3.64 -10.01
N ILE A 24 4.21 2.93 -10.18
CA ILE A 24 3.45 2.40 -9.03
C ILE A 24 4.28 1.50 -8.11
N GLN A 25 5.25 0.74 -8.64
CA GLN A 25 6.12 -0.09 -7.79
C GLN A 25 7.09 0.75 -6.96
N THR A 26 7.71 1.76 -7.56
CA THR A 26 8.60 2.68 -6.87
C THR A 26 7.85 3.56 -5.86
N ASP A 27 6.60 3.92 -6.16
CA ASP A 27 5.73 4.69 -5.28
C ASP A 27 5.31 3.88 -4.04
N LEU A 28 5.16 2.56 -4.20
CA LEU A 28 4.82 1.63 -3.12
C LEU A 28 6.02 1.25 -2.24
N GLN A 29 7.21 1.18 -2.82
CA GLN A 29 8.42 0.70 -2.13
C GLN A 29 8.70 1.38 -0.78
N PRO A 30 8.75 2.73 -0.66
CA PRO A 30 9.03 3.38 0.61
C PRO A 30 7.93 3.12 1.66
N ILE A 31 6.70 2.86 1.23
CA ILE A 31 5.60 2.52 2.13
C ILE A 31 5.79 1.11 2.68
N LEU A 32 6.15 0.14 1.84
CA LEU A 32 6.39 -1.23 2.27
C LEU A 32 7.57 -1.31 3.24
N GLU A 33 8.62 -0.51 3.05
CA GLU A 33 9.76 -0.43 3.95
C GLU A 33 9.37 0.09 5.34
N LYS A 34 8.62 1.20 5.40
CA LYS A 34 8.08 1.74 6.66
C LYS A 34 7.17 0.74 7.39
N LEU A 35 6.31 0.04 6.65
CA LEU A 35 5.48 -1.04 7.22
C LEU A 35 6.34 -2.18 7.79
N ARG A 36 7.45 -2.56 7.14
CA ARG A 36 8.40 -3.56 7.65
C ARG A 36 9.14 -3.07 8.91
N LEU A 37 9.28 -1.77 9.10
CA LEU A 37 9.84 -1.19 10.32
C LEU A 37 8.81 -1.15 11.47
N GLY A 38 7.53 -1.39 11.17
CA GLY A 38 6.44 -1.36 12.16
C GLY A 38 5.78 0.01 12.29
N GLU A 39 6.06 0.93 11.36
CA GLU A 39 5.36 2.21 11.32
C GLU A 39 3.90 1.99 10.91
N ILE A 40 2.98 2.61 11.67
CA ILE A 40 1.56 2.64 11.33
C ILE A 40 1.35 3.84 10.41
N LEU A 41 0.95 3.57 9.17
CA LEU A 41 0.74 4.60 8.14
C LEU A 41 -0.74 4.77 7.79
N GLY A 42 -1.14 6.02 7.58
CA GLY A 42 -2.49 6.38 7.11
C GLY A 42 -3.52 6.49 8.23
N ASP A 43 -4.78 6.61 7.82
CA ASP A 43 -5.90 6.90 8.71
C ASP A 43 -6.67 5.62 9.05
N ARG A 44 -6.99 5.43 10.34
CA ARG A 44 -7.84 4.31 10.77
C ARG A 44 -9.25 4.49 10.22
N ILE A 45 -9.80 3.44 9.62
CA ILE A 45 -11.19 3.43 9.15
C ILE A 45 -12.11 3.09 10.35
N PRO A 46 -13.01 4.00 10.77
CA PRO A 46 -13.96 3.71 11.83
C PRO A 46 -15.09 2.79 11.33
N GLY A 47 -15.79 2.14 12.26
CA GLY A 47 -16.98 1.33 11.95
C GLY A 47 -16.69 -0.07 11.39
N ILE A 48 -15.43 -0.51 11.34
CA ILE A 48 -15.05 -1.88 10.97
C ILE A 48 -14.66 -2.66 12.22
N LYS A 49 -15.11 -3.92 12.32
CA LYS A 49 -14.80 -4.83 13.44
C LYS A 49 -13.29 -5.07 13.62
N PHE A 50 -12.52 -4.92 12.55
CA PHE A 50 -11.07 -5.10 12.52
C PHE A 50 -10.35 -3.75 12.46
N VAL A 51 -9.11 -3.73 12.93
CA VAL A 51 -8.22 -2.57 12.80
C VAL A 51 -7.74 -2.49 11.35
N VAL A 52 -8.27 -1.52 10.61
CA VAL A 52 -7.93 -1.28 9.19
C VAL A 52 -7.45 0.16 9.04
N TYR A 53 -6.34 0.34 8.33
CA TYR A 53 -5.78 1.64 7.99
C TYR A 53 -5.85 1.89 6.49
N LYS A 54 -6.09 3.15 6.11
CA LYS A 54 -6.12 3.61 4.72
C LYS A 54 -5.04 4.64 4.50
N LEU A 55 -4.18 4.39 3.51
CA LEU A 55 -3.15 5.31 3.08
C LEU A 55 -3.44 5.80 1.66
N ARG A 56 -3.23 7.10 1.41
CA ARG A 56 -3.15 7.66 0.05
C ARG A 56 -1.68 7.76 -0.33
N ILE A 57 -1.32 7.20 -1.48
CA ILE A 57 0.04 7.22 -1.99
C ILE A 57 0.07 8.21 -3.16
N LYS A 58 1.10 9.07 -3.19
CA LYS A 58 1.33 9.95 -4.33
C LYS A 58 1.62 9.10 -5.55
N ASN A 59 0.93 9.37 -6.64
CA ASN A 59 1.23 8.81 -7.95
C ASN A 59 2.24 9.72 -8.63
N ASN A 60 3.41 9.22 -9.01
CA ASN A 60 4.41 10.04 -9.70
C ASN A 60 4.18 10.16 -11.22
N ASP A 61 3.21 9.43 -11.77
CA ASP A 61 2.85 9.52 -13.19
C ASP A 61 1.82 10.64 -13.50
N VAL A 62 1.31 11.37 -12.49
CA VAL A 62 0.28 12.43 -12.62
C VAL A 62 0.62 13.63 -11.74
#